data_AF-A0A0U2JIE9-F1
#
_entry.id   AF-A0A0U2JIE9-F1
#
_cell.length_a   1.000
_cell.length_b   1.000
_cell.length_c   1.000
_cell.angle_alpha   90.00
_cell.angle_beta   90.00
_cell.angle_gamma   90.00
#
_symmetry.space_group_name_H-M   'P 1'
#
loop_
_entity.id
_entity.type
_entity.pdbx_description
1 polymer ?
#
loop_
_entity_poly.entity_id
_entity_poly.type
_entity_poly.pdbx_seq_one_letter_code
_entity_poly.pdbx_strand_id
1 'polypeptide(L)'
;MRKLLIPMILFSTAALSAQLPPASQYEVPDLNKAQIRQADILPYLEQVKQNPLFDTEQIGSSYQGRPIYRISVGEGPVTVLMWSQMHGDESTATPALFDLINRIGKDKDWRESWEDRLTLHMIPMLNPDGAELAQRHNVQSIDINRDAKDLQTPEGRILMEQAKTLKPDFGFNLHDQSRFYSAGPVPKTATISLLAPAYDEQKSINSIRQRAMQLIGVMKKVGDQLIPEQMGRYDDTYAHRAFGDTLSGMDISTILIESGSYPGDVNRQAARRVNLAMLERSLESIASKSYLAMDLGPYHDIPMNEREAFRDVIIQDLQIEDAHQYRLDIALDLDLPEARLAKIKDVGDLSPFYPFFEFDASDWQYQTGKAWQLDSALKLTDERYLELLRQGYSHFAGEPELLDSQTGFPVLINEQNAPTERPQRNQPAVFFMQHKDGRKIAVINGLLIELESGTLLNSYNT
;
A
#
# COMPACT_ATOMS: atom_id res chain seq x y z
N MET A 1 -42.77 -38.35 -14.53
CA MET A 1 -41.52 -38.21 -13.75
C MET A 1 -41.31 -36.74 -13.44
N ARG A 2 -41.48 -36.33 -12.18
CA ARG A 2 -41.33 -34.93 -11.73
C ARG A 2 -39.83 -34.59 -11.73
N LYS A 3 -39.42 -33.57 -12.49
CA LYS A 3 -38.09 -32.98 -12.37
C LYS A 3 -38.07 -32.12 -11.10
N LEU A 4 -37.23 -32.51 -10.15
CA LEU A 4 -36.90 -31.72 -8.95
C LEU A 4 -36.21 -30.42 -9.42
N LEU A 5 -36.79 -29.26 -9.11
CA LEU A 5 -36.03 -28.02 -9.05
C LEU A 5 -35.14 -28.09 -7.81
N ILE A 6 -33.82 -28.09 -8.03
CA ILE A 6 -32.84 -27.80 -6.97
C ILE A 6 -32.65 -26.29 -6.99
N PRO A 7 -32.89 -25.56 -5.88
CA PRO A 7 -32.61 -24.13 -5.83
C PRO A 7 -31.09 -23.95 -5.89
N MET A 8 -30.64 -23.15 -6.87
CA MET A 8 -29.27 -22.68 -6.97
C MET A 8 -29.02 -21.75 -5.80
N ILE A 9 -28.30 -22.23 -4.79
CA ILE A 9 -27.81 -21.42 -3.70
C ILE A 9 -26.72 -20.53 -4.32
N LEU A 10 -27.03 -19.25 -4.53
CA LEU A 10 -25.99 -18.23 -4.66
C LEU A 10 -25.17 -18.30 -3.38
N PHE A 11 -23.98 -18.90 -3.45
CA PHE A 11 -22.93 -18.56 -2.51
C PHE A 11 -22.57 -17.11 -2.84
N SER A 12 -23.23 -16.16 -2.17
CA SER A 12 -22.53 -14.91 -1.91
C SER A 12 -21.35 -15.32 -1.04
N THR A 13 -20.16 -15.36 -1.63
CA THR A 13 -18.95 -15.12 -0.86
C THR A 13 -19.07 -13.69 -0.36
N ALA A 14 -19.85 -13.50 0.71
CA ALA A 14 -19.70 -12.36 1.56
C ALA A 14 -18.24 -12.47 2.02
N ALA A 15 -17.35 -11.73 1.36
CA ALA A 15 -16.02 -11.49 1.87
C ALA A 15 -16.24 -11.06 3.30
N LEU A 16 -15.83 -11.92 4.25
CA LEU A 16 -15.78 -11.54 5.65
C LEU A 16 -14.87 -10.31 5.63
N SER A 17 -15.42 -9.10 5.79
CA SER A 17 -14.59 -7.90 5.77
C SER A 17 -13.59 -8.09 6.91
N ALA A 18 -12.32 -8.19 6.56
CA ALA A 18 -11.28 -8.43 7.53
C ALA A 18 -11.35 -7.26 8.53
N GLN A 19 -11.62 -7.57 9.79
CA GLN A 19 -11.75 -6.52 10.79
C GLN A 19 -10.37 -5.91 11.02
N LEU A 20 -10.25 -4.60 10.81
CA LEU A 20 -9.01 -3.89 11.07
C LEU A 20 -8.53 -4.18 12.50
N PRO A 21 -7.20 -4.26 12.73
CA PRO A 21 -6.63 -4.25 14.08
C PRO A 21 -7.23 -3.10 14.91
N PRO A 22 -7.40 -3.27 16.22
CA PRO A 22 -8.05 -2.26 17.06
C PRO A 22 -7.31 -0.93 16.99
N ALA A 23 -8.07 0.15 16.84
CA ALA A 23 -7.52 1.50 16.88
C ALA A 23 -6.92 1.79 18.27
N SER A 24 -5.78 2.48 18.28
CA SER A 24 -5.22 3.00 19.52
C SER A 24 -5.93 4.31 19.90
N GLN A 25 -6.06 4.59 21.21
CA GLN A 25 -6.52 5.90 21.68
C GLN A 25 -5.55 7.04 21.32
N TYR A 26 -4.35 6.70 20.83
CA TYR A 26 -3.33 7.63 20.37
C TYR A 26 -3.38 7.85 18.86
N GLU A 27 -4.29 7.20 18.13
CA GLU A 27 -4.47 7.42 16.69
C GLU A 27 -4.84 8.89 16.43
N VAL A 28 -4.02 9.58 15.64
CA VAL A 28 -4.22 10.96 15.25
C VAL A 28 -5.34 11.03 14.20
N PRO A 29 -6.38 11.87 14.42
CA PRO A 29 -7.49 12.01 13.48
C PRO A 29 -7.02 12.56 12.13
N ASP A 30 -7.85 12.48 11.09
CA ASP A 30 -7.64 13.13 9.77
C ASP A 30 -6.40 12.70 8.95
N LEU A 31 -5.61 11.75 9.45
CA LEU A 31 -4.49 11.11 8.73
C LEU A 31 -4.84 9.75 8.12
N ASN A 32 -6.12 9.39 8.08
CA ASN A 32 -6.62 8.24 7.32
C ASN A 32 -6.77 8.63 5.84
N LYS A 33 -5.64 8.65 5.11
CA LYS A 33 -5.54 9.10 3.71
C LYS A 33 -4.61 8.18 2.92
N ALA A 34 -4.89 8.01 1.63
CA ALA A 34 -4.05 7.23 0.71
C ALA A 34 -2.69 7.91 0.47
N GLN A 35 -2.67 9.24 0.38
CA GLN A 35 -1.46 10.04 0.23
C GLN A 35 -1.39 11.06 1.36
N ILE A 36 -0.27 11.08 2.08
CA ILE A 36 0.05 12.05 3.12
C ILE A 36 1.01 13.07 2.53
N ARG A 37 0.59 14.33 2.54
CA ARG A 37 1.34 15.49 2.06
C ARG A 37 1.86 16.32 3.24
N GLN A 38 2.76 17.25 2.97
CA GLN A 38 3.32 18.08 4.04
C GLN A 38 2.22 18.87 4.75
N ALA A 39 1.26 19.41 3.99
CA ALA A 39 0.13 20.17 4.52
C ALA A 39 -0.73 19.36 5.52
N ASP A 40 -0.82 18.04 5.37
CA ASP A 40 -1.59 17.18 6.26
C ASP A 40 -0.97 17.05 7.65
N ILE A 41 0.37 17.11 7.74
CA ILE A 41 1.12 16.92 8.99
C ILE A 41 1.48 18.22 9.69
N LEU A 42 1.45 19.37 8.98
CA LEU A 42 1.80 20.67 9.54
C LEU A 42 1.02 21.02 10.83
N PRO A 43 -0.31 20.81 10.93
CA PRO A 43 -1.04 21.12 12.15
C PRO A 43 -0.54 20.33 13.37
N TYR A 44 -0.17 19.06 13.19
CA TYR A 44 0.36 18.22 14.25
C TYR A 44 1.79 18.59 14.60
N LEU A 45 2.62 18.91 13.60
CA LEU A 45 3.98 19.39 13.82
C LEU A 45 4.00 20.69 14.65
N GLU A 46 3.10 21.62 14.39
CA GLU A 46 2.98 22.86 15.18
C GLU A 46 2.56 22.59 16.63
N GLN A 47 1.69 21.60 16.87
CA GLN A 47 1.36 21.16 18.24
C GLN A 47 2.58 20.57 18.95
N VAL A 48 3.39 19.77 18.24
CA VAL A 48 4.62 19.17 18.80
C VAL A 48 5.63 20.25 19.15
N LYS A 49 5.84 21.25 18.27
CA LYS A 49 6.75 22.40 18.53
C LYS A 49 6.38 23.20 19.78
N GLN A 50 5.09 23.24 20.13
CA GLN A 50 4.61 23.96 21.32
C GLN A 50 4.72 23.13 22.60
N ASN A 51 4.99 21.83 22.49
CA ASN A 51 5.10 20.93 23.63
C ASN A 51 6.56 20.82 24.09
N PRO A 52 6.91 21.27 25.31
CA PRO A 52 8.30 21.29 25.79
C PRO A 52 8.91 19.90 26.00
N LEU A 53 8.10 18.83 25.91
CA LEU A 53 8.59 17.46 25.93
C LEU A 53 9.43 17.11 24.69
N PHE A 54 9.17 17.78 23.57
CA PHE A 54 9.79 17.47 22.29
C PHE A 54 10.73 18.59 21.85
N ASP A 55 11.93 18.21 21.41
CA ASP A 55 12.82 19.09 20.67
C ASP A 55 12.56 18.93 19.16
N THR A 56 12.01 19.96 18.52
CA THR A 56 11.68 19.94 17.09
C THR A 56 12.59 20.89 16.33
N GLU A 57 13.44 20.32 15.47
CA GLU A 57 14.44 21.06 14.72
C GLU A 57 14.18 20.92 13.21
N GLN A 58 14.28 22.03 12.47
CA GLN A 58 14.38 21.97 11.01
C GLN A 58 15.81 21.59 10.65
N ILE A 59 16.02 20.35 10.22
CA ILE A 59 17.34 19.79 9.89
C ILE A 59 17.78 20.06 8.45
N GLY A 60 16.91 20.68 7.64
CA GLY A 60 17.22 21.08 6.27
C GLY A 60 15.96 21.38 5.47
N SER A 61 16.11 21.33 4.14
CA SER A 61 15.01 21.48 3.19
C SER A 61 15.18 20.54 2.00
N SER A 62 14.06 20.16 1.38
CA SER A 62 14.03 19.43 0.11
C SER A 62 14.58 20.25 -1.05
N TYR A 63 14.65 19.64 -2.24
CA TYR A 63 15.10 20.33 -3.45
C TYR A 63 14.28 21.58 -3.80
N GLN A 64 12.94 21.56 -3.63
CA GLN A 64 12.07 22.73 -3.82
C GLN A 64 12.00 23.64 -2.58
N GLY A 65 12.81 23.39 -1.55
CA GLY A 65 12.92 24.25 -0.38
C GLY A 65 11.87 23.98 0.72
N ARG A 66 11.10 22.88 0.62
CA ARG A 66 10.16 22.50 1.70
C ARG A 66 10.94 22.05 2.94
N PRO A 67 10.57 22.50 4.14
CA PRO A 67 11.35 22.20 5.34
C PRO A 67 11.25 20.71 5.72
N ILE A 68 12.36 20.15 6.20
CA ILE A 68 12.44 18.78 6.74
C ILE A 68 12.75 18.89 8.23
N TYR A 69 11.96 18.20 9.05
CA TYR A 69 12.03 18.31 10.51
C TYR A 69 12.43 16.99 11.16
N ARG A 70 13.20 17.11 12.25
CA ARG A 70 13.45 16.06 13.22
C ARG A 70 12.73 16.39 14.52
N ILE A 71 12.07 15.41 15.11
CA ILE A 71 11.44 15.49 16.43
C ILE A 71 12.20 14.57 17.38
N SER A 72 12.71 15.11 18.48
CA SER A 72 13.53 14.38 19.45
C SER A 72 12.89 14.36 20.84
N VAL A 73 13.09 13.27 21.58
CA VAL A 73 12.59 13.10 22.96
C VAL A 73 13.41 12.05 23.71
N GLY A 74 13.52 12.20 25.04
CA GLY A 74 14.30 11.33 25.91
C GLY A 74 15.77 11.71 25.99
N GLU A 75 16.43 11.30 27.07
CA GLU A 75 17.79 11.71 27.43
C GLU A 75 18.73 10.52 27.65
N GLY A 76 18.26 9.32 27.34
CA GLY A 76 19.01 8.10 27.59
C GLY A 76 20.11 7.80 26.57
N PRO A 77 21.09 6.96 26.94
CA PRO A 77 22.29 6.76 26.15
C PRO A 77 22.10 5.92 24.87
N VAL A 78 20.97 5.22 24.71
CA VAL A 78 20.70 4.41 23.51
C VAL A 78 19.95 5.26 22.50
N THR A 79 20.58 5.53 21.36
CA THR A 79 20.00 6.42 20.35
C THR A 79 19.21 5.64 19.30
N VAL A 80 17.98 6.07 19.01
CA VAL A 80 17.10 5.46 18.00
C VAL A 80 16.75 6.50 16.95
N LEU A 81 16.97 6.17 15.68
CA LEU A 81 16.57 7.00 14.54
C LEU A 81 15.43 6.32 13.78
N MET A 82 14.34 7.03 13.51
CA MET A 82 13.20 6.57 12.72
C MET A 82 12.95 7.55 11.58
N TRP A 83 12.75 7.07 10.37
CA TRP A 83 12.40 7.93 9.24
C TRP A 83 11.36 7.28 8.33
N SER A 84 10.48 8.11 7.77
CA SER A 84 9.41 7.70 6.85
C SER A 84 9.34 8.62 5.64
N GLN A 85 8.56 8.18 4.63
CA GLN A 85 8.35 8.89 3.36
C GLN A 85 9.65 9.40 2.73
N MET A 86 10.67 8.53 2.68
CA MET A 86 11.82 8.80 1.79
C MET A 86 11.45 8.59 0.33
N HIS A 87 10.52 7.68 0.07
CA HIS A 87 9.71 7.67 -1.13
C HIS A 87 8.41 8.42 -0.85
N GLY A 88 8.04 9.32 -1.75
CA GLY A 88 6.93 10.25 -1.49
C GLY A 88 5.55 9.59 -1.44
N ASP A 89 5.36 8.51 -2.21
CA ASP A 89 4.13 7.71 -2.32
C ASP A 89 3.94 6.68 -1.18
N GLU A 90 4.89 6.58 -0.26
CA GLU A 90 4.88 5.58 0.82
C GLU A 90 4.42 6.21 2.15
N SER A 91 3.12 6.51 2.21
CA SER A 91 2.51 7.38 3.22
C SER A 91 2.31 6.75 4.60
N THR A 92 2.23 5.41 4.72
CA THR A 92 1.63 4.74 5.89
C THR A 92 2.36 5.01 7.21
N ALA A 93 3.68 5.06 7.16
CA ALA A 93 4.50 5.19 8.36
C ALA A 93 4.47 6.60 8.98
N THR A 94 4.22 7.64 8.18
CA THR A 94 4.18 9.03 8.67
C THR A 94 3.07 9.24 9.71
N PRO A 95 1.80 8.85 9.46
CA PRO A 95 0.77 8.83 10.48
C PRO A 95 1.12 7.97 11.69
N ALA A 96 1.75 6.80 11.51
CA ALA A 96 2.13 5.93 12.61
C ALA A 96 3.17 6.60 13.55
N LEU A 97 4.11 7.39 13.01
CA LEU A 97 5.02 8.20 13.81
C LEU A 97 4.28 9.30 14.57
N PHE A 98 3.27 9.94 13.97
CA PHE A 98 2.46 10.91 14.70
C PHE A 98 1.59 10.27 15.78
N ASP A 99 1.11 9.04 15.59
CA ASP A 99 0.43 8.27 16.64
C ASP A 99 1.37 7.96 17.80
N LEU A 100 2.62 7.59 17.48
CA LEU A 100 3.66 7.36 18.47
C LEU A 100 3.96 8.64 19.26
N ILE A 101 4.15 9.77 18.57
CA ILE A 101 4.35 11.08 19.21
C ILE A 101 3.17 11.44 20.12
N ASN A 102 1.93 11.18 19.69
CA ASN A 102 0.73 11.42 20.48
C ASN A 102 0.70 10.54 21.74
N ARG A 103 1.12 9.27 21.65
CA ARG A 103 1.29 8.38 22.81
C ARG A 103 2.34 8.91 23.78
N ILE A 104 3.52 9.27 23.27
CA ILE A 104 4.62 9.82 24.08
C ILE A 104 4.15 11.06 24.85
N GLY A 105 3.38 11.94 24.21
CA GLY A 105 2.86 13.14 24.85
C GLY A 105 1.77 12.90 25.90
N LYS A 106 0.96 11.84 25.75
CA LYS A 106 -0.22 11.59 26.61
C LYS A 106 0.01 10.57 27.72
N ASP A 107 0.83 9.56 27.47
CA ASP A 107 1.05 8.43 28.38
C ASP A 107 2.36 8.60 29.14
N LYS A 108 2.28 9.31 30.26
CA LYS A 108 3.45 9.64 31.09
C LYS A 108 4.13 8.38 31.63
N ASP A 109 3.37 7.43 32.18
CA ASP A 109 3.93 6.23 32.82
C ASP A 109 4.64 5.34 31.78
N TRP A 110 4.05 5.20 30.59
CA TRP A 110 4.69 4.48 29.51
C TRP A 110 5.98 5.19 29.03
N ARG A 111 5.97 6.52 28.93
CA ARG A 111 7.15 7.28 28.53
C ARG A 111 8.29 7.20 29.56
N GLU A 112 7.98 7.39 30.85
CA GLU A 112 8.94 7.26 31.96
C GLU A 112 9.56 5.85 32.01
N SER A 113 8.89 4.85 31.44
CA SER A 113 9.41 3.49 31.33
C SER A 113 10.54 3.32 30.30
N TRP A 114 10.96 4.34 29.56
CA TRP A 114 12.09 4.26 28.62
C TRP A 114 12.86 5.56 28.39
N GLU A 115 12.31 6.74 28.70
CA GLU A 115 12.92 8.04 28.33
C GLU A 115 14.27 8.35 28.98
N ASP A 116 14.59 7.67 30.09
CA ASP A 116 15.89 7.73 30.77
C ASP A 116 16.95 6.80 30.15
N ARG A 117 16.52 5.90 29.27
CA ARG A 117 17.34 4.86 28.63
C ARG A 117 17.51 5.06 27.13
N LEU A 118 16.54 5.70 26.48
CA LEU A 118 16.57 5.98 25.05
C LEU A 118 16.52 7.48 24.76
N THR A 119 17.18 7.88 23.69
CA THR A 119 16.90 9.15 22.99
C THR A 119 16.37 8.81 21.60
N LEU A 120 15.16 9.26 21.30
CA LEU A 120 14.50 9.03 20.02
C LEU A 120 14.66 10.24 19.12
N HIS A 121 14.94 9.99 17.85
CA HIS A 121 14.92 10.97 16.78
C HIS A 121 14.03 10.47 15.65
N MET A 122 12.99 11.23 15.33
CA MET A 122 12.01 10.88 14.30
C MET A 122 12.06 11.92 13.18
N ILE A 123 12.13 11.47 11.94
CA ILE A 123 12.00 12.29 10.72
C ILE A 123 10.71 11.86 10.01
N PRO A 124 9.55 12.48 10.32
CA PRO A 124 8.26 12.00 9.83
C PRO A 124 8.08 12.09 8.32
N MET A 125 8.81 12.97 7.62
CA MET A 125 8.69 13.10 6.17
C MET A 125 10.02 13.57 5.60
N LEU A 126 10.78 12.63 5.01
CA LEU A 126 12.10 12.93 4.46
C LEU A 126 12.03 13.54 3.05
N ASN A 127 11.07 13.11 2.21
CA ASN A 127 10.89 13.57 0.84
C ASN A 127 9.54 14.29 0.65
N PRO A 128 9.38 15.52 1.20
CA PRO A 128 8.13 16.26 1.07
C PRO A 128 7.82 16.61 -0.40
N ASP A 129 8.83 16.76 -1.27
CA ASP A 129 8.60 17.05 -2.69
C ASP A 129 7.96 15.87 -3.43
N GLY A 130 8.47 14.66 -3.22
CA GLY A 130 7.86 13.44 -3.75
C GLY A 130 6.47 13.20 -3.17
N ALA A 131 6.25 13.54 -1.90
CA ALA A 131 4.96 13.40 -1.23
C ALA A 131 3.87 14.29 -1.85
N GLU A 132 4.21 15.54 -2.20
CA GLU A 132 3.27 16.44 -2.89
C GLU A 132 2.83 15.88 -4.25
N LEU A 133 3.76 15.22 -4.96
CA LEU A 133 3.57 14.61 -6.27
C LEU A 133 3.11 13.14 -6.22
N ALA A 134 2.83 12.60 -5.03
CA ALA A 134 2.46 11.19 -4.82
C ALA A 134 3.34 10.19 -5.61
N GLN A 135 4.66 10.41 -5.57
CA GLN A 135 5.61 9.61 -6.35
C GLN A 135 6.76 9.10 -5.49
N ARG A 136 7.31 7.95 -5.90
CA ARG A 136 8.49 7.34 -5.29
C ARG A 136 9.72 8.24 -5.24
N HIS A 137 10.02 8.92 -6.33
CA HIS A 137 11.28 9.66 -6.49
C HIS A 137 11.17 11.06 -5.86
N ASN A 138 12.31 11.70 -5.56
CA ASN A 138 12.27 13.15 -5.30
C ASN A 138 11.95 13.91 -6.61
N VAL A 139 11.79 15.23 -6.53
CA VAL A 139 11.44 16.05 -7.71
C VAL A 139 12.53 16.10 -8.79
N GLN A 140 13.77 15.71 -8.47
CA GLN A 140 14.85 15.53 -9.44
C GLN A 140 14.76 14.19 -10.19
N SER A 141 13.71 13.39 -9.93
CA SER A 141 13.53 12.02 -10.42
C SER A 141 14.58 11.04 -9.89
N ILE A 142 15.26 11.36 -8.79
CA ILE A 142 16.23 10.47 -8.15
C ILE A 142 15.52 9.67 -7.05
N ASP A 143 15.74 8.36 -7.01
CA ASP A 143 15.32 7.50 -5.90
C ASP A 143 16.32 7.73 -4.75
N ILE A 144 15.87 8.41 -3.69
CA ILE A 144 16.71 8.73 -2.52
C ILE A 144 17.28 7.43 -1.93
N ASN A 145 16.52 6.32 -1.93
CA ASN A 145 16.97 5.02 -1.45
C ASN A 145 17.88 4.27 -2.45
N ARG A 146 18.36 4.96 -3.49
CA ARG A 146 19.42 4.49 -4.40
C ARG A 146 20.58 5.48 -4.50
N ASP A 147 20.60 6.48 -3.63
CA ASP A 147 21.54 7.61 -3.61
C ASP A 147 22.38 7.66 -2.31
N ALA A 148 22.39 6.60 -1.49
CA ALA A 148 23.10 6.61 -0.19
C ALA A 148 24.64 6.72 -0.29
N LYS A 149 25.20 6.57 -1.49
CA LYS A 149 26.65 6.67 -1.76
C LYS A 149 27.03 7.98 -2.43
N ASP A 150 26.28 8.38 -3.45
CA ASP A 150 26.58 9.57 -4.23
C ASP A 150 26.02 10.83 -3.57
N LEU A 151 24.94 10.70 -2.78
CA LEU A 151 24.33 11.76 -1.98
C LEU A 151 24.04 13.03 -2.80
N GLN A 152 23.48 12.86 -4.00
CA GLN A 152 23.12 13.95 -4.91
C GLN A 152 21.86 14.69 -4.45
N THR A 153 20.94 13.97 -3.79
CA THR A 153 19.71 14.53 -3.25
C THR A 153 19.98 15.33 -1.98
N PRO A 154 19.37 16.52 -1.79
CA PRO A 154 19.44 17.21 -0.51
C PRO A 154 18.83 16.36 0.63
N GLU A 155 17.76 15.62 0.35
CA GLU A 155 17.10 14.73 1.31
C GLU A 155 18.03 13.60 1.77
N GLY A 156 18.72 12.93 0.83
CA GLY A 156 19.69 11.89 1.15
C GLY A 156 20.89 12.42 1.96
N ARG A 157 21.38 13.62 1.63
CA ARG A 157 22.44 14.29 2.42
C ARG A 157 22.01 14.55 3.85
N ILE A 158 20.79 15.06 4.05
CA ILE A 158 20.22 15.31 5.38
C ILE A 158 20.17 14.01 6.18
N LEU A 159 19.61 12.92 5.65
CA LEU A 159 19.52 11.65 6.38
C LEU A 159 20.91 11.09 6.72
N MET A 160 21.86 11.13 5.78
CA MET A 160 23.23 10.68 6.02
C MET A 160 23.95 11.52 7.09
N GLU A 161 23.74 12.84 7.10
CA GLU A 161 24.27 13.74 8.13
C GLU A 161 23.69 13.40 9.50
N GLN A 162 22.37 13.20 9.60
CA GLN A 162 21.72 12.78 10.85
C GLN A 162 22.29 11.44 11.34
N ALA A 163 22.46 10.44 10.48
CA ALA A 163 23.05 9.16 10.85
C ALA A 163 24.49 9.32 11.37
N LYS A 164 25.32 10.15 10.74
CA LYS A 164 26.72 10.40 11.15
C LYS A 164 26.83 11.20 12.46
N THR A 165 25.95 12.17 12.66
CA THR A 165 25.96 13.05 13.82
C THR A 165 25.38 12.36 15.05
N LEU A 166 24.23 11.70 14.89
CA LEU A 166 23.51 11.05 15.99
C LEU A 166 24.12 9.68 16.35
N LYS A 167 24.74 8.99 15.39
CA LYS A 167 25.30 7.63 15.54
C LYS A 167 24.32 6.67 16.24
N PRO A 168 23.12 6.46 15.68
CA PRO A 168 22.08 5.69 16.35
C PRO A 168 22.51 4.23 16.57
N ASP A 169 22.10 3.64 17.70
CA ASP A 169 22.20 2.21 17.93
C ASP A 169 21.22 1.43 17.04
N PHE A 170 20.02 2.01 16.84
CA PHE A 170 18.94 1.40 16.06
C PHE A 170 18.39 2.38 15.02
N GLY A 171 18.17 1.87 13.81
CA GLY A 171 17.56 2.62 12.71
C GLY A 171 16.26 1.95 12.26
N PHE A 172 15.15 2.67 12.22
CA PHE A 172 13.89 2.19 11.64
C PHE A 172 13.67 2.84 10.28
N ASN A 173 13.84 2.04 9.24
CA ASN A 173 13.59 2.40 7.86
C ASN A 173 12.13 2.06 7.52
N LEU A 174 11.27 3.07 7.46
CA LEU A 174 9.83 2.87 7.35
C LEU A 174 9.35 3.18 5.92
N HIS A 175 8.81 2.16 5.26
CA HIS A 175 8.42 2.14 3.86
C HIS A 175 7.02 1.55 3.66
N ASP A 176 6.52 1.66 2.43
CA ASP A 176 5.36 0.94 1.94
C ASP A 176 5.74 0.03 0.77
N GLN A 177 5.03 -1.08 0.62
CA GLN A 177 5.18 -2.00 -0.51
C GLN A 177 3.90 -2.08 -1.35
N SER A 178 4.04 -2.61 -2.56
CA SER A 178 2.90 -2.88 -3.43
C SER A 178 1.84 -3.71 -2.68
N ARG A 179 0.57 -3.43 -2.94
CA ARG A 179 -0.53 -4.25 -2.42
C ARG A 179 -0.59 -5.65 -3.01
N PHE A 180 0.19 -5.95 -4.05
CA PHE A 180 0.22 -7.27 -4.69
C PHE A 180 1.20 -8.27 -4.08
N TYR A 181 1.76 -7.97 -2.90
CA TYR A 181 2.58 -8.93 -2.18
C TYR A 181 1.72 -9.87 -1.32
N SER A 182 2.03 -11.17 -1.36
CA SER A 182 1.50 -12.15 -0.42
C SER A 182 2.52 -12.50 0.68
N ALA A 183 2.02 -12.90 1.85
CA ALA A 183 2.83 -13.33 2.99
C ALA A 183 3.30 -14.80 2.83
N GLY A 184 4.08 -15.04 1.79
CA GLY A 184 4.40 -16.40 1.30
C GLY A 184 3.40 -16.91 0.25
N PRO A 185 3.46 -18.20 -0.11
CA PRO A 185 2.62 -18.80 -1.15
C PRO A 185 1.21 -19.13 -0.63
N VAL A 186 0.54 -18.13 -0.07
CA VAL A 186 -0.81 -18.24 0.51
C VAL A 186 -1.68 -17.06 0.08
N PRO A 187 -3.02 -17.21 0.02
CA PRO A 187 -3.95 -16.14 -0.33
C PRO A 187 -4.14 -15.15 0.84
N LYS A 188 -3.03 -14.63 1.37
CA LYS A 188 -2.97 -13.61 2.42
C LYS A 188 -1.99 -12.54 1.99
N THR A 189 -2.43 -11.28 2.02
CA THR A 189 -1.57 -10.14 1.71
C THR A 189 -0.44 -10.02 2.74
N ALA A 190 0.73 -9.60 2.29
CA ALA A 190 1.79 -9.17 3.20
C ALA A 190 1.49 -7.76 3.70
N THR A 191 0.74 -7.64 4.80
CA THR A 191 0.34 -6.35 5.38
C THR A 191 1.52 -5.63 6.03
N ILE A 192 2.40 -6.35 6.71
CA ILE A 192 3.69 -5.83 7.16
C ILE A 192 4.76 -6.80 6.73
N SER A 193 5.86 -6.26 6.18
CA SER A 193 7.05 -7.05 5.91
C SER A 193 8.26 -6.50 6.64
N LEU A 194 9.08 -7.40 7.18
CA LEU A 194 10.22 -7.05 8.01
C LEU A 194 11.51 -7.55 7.40
N LEU A 195 12.58 -6.80 7.59
CA LEU A 195 13.93 -7.20 7.19
C LEU A 195 14.98 -6.54 8.10
N ALA A 196 15.99 -7.32 8.49
CA ALA A 196 17.27 -6.80 8.97
C ALA A 196 18.19 -6.69 7.75
N PRO A 197 18.44 -5.48 7.20
CA PRO A 197 19.15 -5.31 5.95
C PRO A 197 20.55 -5.94 5.99
N ALA A 198 20.99 -6.45 4.84
CA ALA A 198 22.35 -6.95 4.70
C ALA A 198 23.34 -5.78 4.71
N TYR A 199 24.56 -6.03 5.21
CA TYR A 199 25.66 -5.06 5.12
C TYR A 199 26.74 -5.46 4.12
N ASP A 200 26.66 -6.69 3.58
CA ASP A 200 27.56 -7.25 2.59
C ASP A 200 26.80 -8.19 1.62
N GLU A 201 27.45 -8.54 0.50
CA GLU A 201 26.88 -9.46 -0.50
C GLU A 201 26.69 -10.89 0.01
N GLN A 202 27.49 -11.31 0.99
CA GLN A 202 27.40 -12.64 1.61
C GLN A 202 26.19 -12.77 2.54
N LYS A 203 25.50 -11.66 2.84
CA LYS A 203 24.39 -11.61 3.81
C LYS A 203 24.85 -12.14 5.16
N SER A 204 26.06 -11.76 5.58
CA SER A 204 26.65 -12.17 6.84
C SER A 204 25.81 -11.67 8.02
N ILE A 205 25.91 -12.37 9.15
CA ILE A 205 25.26 -11.99 10.42
C ILE A 205 26.36 -11.66 11.43
N ASN A 206 26.65 -10.37 11.60
CA ASN A 206 27.46 -9.88 12.72
C ASN A 206 26.55 -9.58 13.92
N SER A 207 27.13 -9.14 15.04
CA SER A 207 26.37 -8.78 16.24
C SER A 207 25.35 -7.65 16.01
N ILE A 208 25.64 -6.72 15.11
CA ILE A 208 24.75 -5.59 14.77
C ILE A 208 23.50 -6.07 14.03
N ARG A 209 23.67 -6.87 12.97
CA ARG A 209 22.53 -7.44 12.23
C ARG A 209 21.78 -8.46 13.07
N GLN A 210 22.48 -9.26 13.87
CA GLN A 210 21.84 -10.19 14.82
C GLN A 210 20.91 -9.43 15.78
N ARG A 211 21.36 -8.30 16.36
CA ARG A 211 20.55 -7.45 17.23
C ARG A 211 19.29 -6.93 16.53
N ALA A 212 19.37 -6.55 15.26
CA ALA A 212 18.20 -6.18 14.46
C ALA A 212 17.25 -7.36 14.23
N MET A 213 17.78 -8.54 13.87
CA MET A 213 16.97 -9.76 13.68
C MET A 213 16.25 -10.18 14.97
N GLN A 214 16.91 -10.08 16.13
CA GLN A 214 16.31 -10.36 17.44
C GLN A 214 15.17 -9.40 17.75
N LEU A 215 15.34 -8.11 17.48
CA LEU A 215 14.28 -7.12 17.65
C LEU A 215 13.11 -7.37 16.69
N ILE A 216 13.39 -7.75 15.44
CA ILE A 216 12.35 -8.20 14.49
C ILE A 216 11.61 -9.44 15.03
N GLY A 217 12.29 -10.36 15.71
CA GLY A 217 11.63 -11.49 16.39
C GLY A 217 10.63 -11.04 17.46
N VAL A 218 10.89 -9.91 18.14
CA VAL A 218 9.92 -9.27 19.05
C VAL A 218 8.75 -8.69 18.27
N MET A 219 9.02 -7.97 17.18
CA MET A 219 7.99 -7.35 16.32
C MET A 219 7.09 -8.40 15.66
N LYS A 220 7.64 -9.55 15.24
CA LYS A 220 6.87 -10.66 14.69
C LYS A 220 5.80 -11.14 15.66
N LYS A 221 6.09 -11.25 16.97
CA LYS A 221 5.08 -11.62 17.96
C LYS A 221 3.92 -10.62 18.03
N VAL A 222 4.19 -9.33 17.83
CA VAL A 222 3.14 -8.29 17.73
C VAL A 222 2.31 -8.49 16.46
N GLY A 223 2.99 -8.69 15.32
CA GLY A 223 2.37 -8.95 14.03
C GLY A 223 1.43 -10.16 14.05
N ASP A 224 1.89 -11.30 14.58
CA ASP A 224 1.08 -12.52 14.67
C ASP A 224 -0.21 -12.34 15.47
N GLN A 225 -0.19 -11.45 16.46
CA GLN A 225 -1.35 -11.17 17.31
C GLN A 225 -2.36 -10.25 16.61
N LEU A 226 -1.88 -9.26 15.85
CA LEU A 226 -2.73 -8.22 15.26
C LEU A 226 -3.17 -8.53 13.84
N ILE A 227 -2.31 -9.18 13.05
CA ILE A 227 -2.49 -9.50 11.64
C ILE A 227 -2.00 -10.93 11.35
N PRO A 228 -2.66 -11.96 11.95
CA PRO A 228 -2.23 -13.34 11.79
C PRO A 228 -2.09 -13.73 10.31
N GLU A 229 -1.01 -14.45 10.00
CA GLU A 229 -0.67 -14.95 8.65
C GLU A 229 -0.44 -13.86 7.58
N GLN A 230 -0.29 -12.59 7.98
CA GLN A 230 -0.06 -11.45 7.07
C GLN A 230 1.28 -10.75 7.32
N MET A 231 2.18 -11.46 8.01
CA MET A 231 3.56 -11.05 8.24
C MET A 231 4.47 -11.61 7.14
N GLY A 232 5.22 -10.71 6.51
CA GLY A 232 6.12 -11.01 5.41
C GLY A 232 7.59 -10.77 5.75
N ARG A 233 8.50 -11.45 5.06
CA ARG A 233 9.93 -11.13 5.06
C ARG A 233 10.26 -10.50 3.72
N TYR A 234 10.91 -9.34 3.76
CA TYR A 234 11.37 -8.66 2.56
C TYR A 234 12.68 -9.29 2.06
N ASP A 235 12.92 -9.20 0.75
CA ASP A 235 14.12 -9.75 0.12
C ASP A 235 15.38 -9.06 0.67
N ASP A 236 16.36 -9.87 1.09
CA ASP A 236 17.58 -9.40 1.73
C ASP A 236 18.78 -9.32 0.77
N THR A 237 18.52 -9.24 -0.54
CA THR A 237 19.58 -9.00 -1.53
C THR A 237 20.27 -7.67 -1.22
N TYR A 238 21.58 -7.75 -1.04
CA TYR A 238 22.40 -6.59 -0.71
C TYR A 238 22.26 -5.50 -1.77
N ALA A 239 21.76 -4.35 -1.33
CA ALA A 239 21.58 -3.15 -2.12
C ALA A 239 22.58 -2.10 -1.64
N HIS A 240 23.83 -2.17 -2.11
CA HIS A 240 24.92 -1.27 -1.71
C HIS A 240 24.55 0.23 -1.74
N ARG A 241 23.62 0.66 -2.60
CA ARG A 241 23.21 2.07 -2.74
C ARG A 241 22.01 2.48 -1.89
N ALA A 242 21.40 1.55 -1.14
CA ALA A 242 20.27 1.81 -0.27
C ALA A 242 20.70 2.32 1.11
N PHE A 243 19.84 3.12 1.74
CA PHE A 243 20.10 3.65 3.08
C PHE A 243 20.06 2.54 4.13
N GLY A 244 19.11 1.60 4.06
CA GLY A 244 19.03 0.49 5.01
C GLY A 244 20.34 -0.32 5.14
N ASP A 245 20.88 -0.74 4.01
CA ASP A 245 22.13 -1.50 3.91
C ASP A 245 23.35 -0.65 4.27
N THR A 246 23.37 0.61 3.82
CA THR A 246 24.47 1.54 4.14
C THR A 246 24.56 1.81 5.63
N LEU A 247 23.44 2.07 6.29
CA LEU A 247 23.36 2.32 7.72
C LEU A 247 23.69 1.04 8.51
N SER A 248 23.27 -0.13 8.03
CA SER A 248 23.68 -1.43 8.60
C SER A 248 25.20 -1.62 8.53
N GLY A 249 25.84 -1.20 7.44
CA GLY A 249 27.30 -1.17 7.31
C GLY A 249 28.01 -0.08 8.12
N MET A 250 27.26 0.84 8.73
CA MET A 250 27.76 1.86 9.67
C MET A 250 27.57 1.44 11.14
N ASP A 251 27.44 0.13 11.39
CA ASP A 251 27.20 -0.47 12.71
C ASP A 251 25.87 -0.07 13.38
N ILE A 252 24.88 0.33 12.58
CA ILE A 252 23.52 0.64 13.06
C ILE A 252 22.66 -0.62 12.93
N SER A 253 21.99 -1.04 14.01
CA SER A 253 21.02 -2.14 13.92
C SER A 253 19.76 -1.66 13.22
N THR A 254 19.75 -1.82 11.89
CA THR A 254 18.70 -1.28 11.03
C THR A 254 17.57 -2.30 10.85
N ILE A 255 16.33 -1.81 10.91
CA ILE A 255 15.10 -2.57 10.73
C ILE A 255 14.33 -1.91 9.61
N LEU A 256 14.04 -2.67 8.55
CA LEU A 256 13.11 -2.29 7.51
C LEU A 256 11.70 -2.76 7.89
N ILE A 257 10.73 -1.85 7.81
CA ILE A 257 9.30 -2.15 7.88
C ILE A 257 8.66 -1.70 6.57
N GLU A 258 8.01 -2.61 5.87
CA GLU A 258 7.32 -2.41 4.61
C GLU A 258 5.81 -2.58 4.82
N SER A 259 5.06 -1.50 4.68
CA SER A 259 3.61 -1.48 4.88
C SER A 259 2.88 -1.83 3.58
N GLY A 260 2.23 -2.99 3.55
CA GLY A 260 1.45 -3.49 2.42
C GLY A 260 -0.05 -3.32 2.60
N SER A 261 -0.82 -4.07 1.82
CA SER A 261 -2.28 -4.08 1.88
C SER A 261 -2.83 -4.94 2.99
N TYR A 262 -4.05 -4.62 3.40
CA TYR A 262 -4.92 -5.47 4.19
C TYR A 262 -6.28 -5.48 3.49
N PRO A 263 -7.02 -6.61 3.44
CA PRO A 263 -8.29 -6.69 2.71
C PRO A 263 -9.28 -5.60 3.14
N GLY A 264 -9.84 -4.86 2.18
CA GLY A 264 -10.79 -3.77 2.45
C GLY A 264 -10.20 -2.49 3.05
N ASP A 265 -8.87 -2.35 3.11
CA ASP A 265 -8.18 -1.23 3.77
C ASP A 265 -7.36 -0.38 2.79
N VAL A 266 -8.04 0.52 2.08
CA VAL A 266 -7.42 1.34 1.03
C VAL A 266 -6.36 2.31 1.48
N ASN A 267 -6.43 2.75 2.74
CA ASN A 267 -5.52 3.73 3.29
C ASN A 267 -4.51 3.07 4.24
N ARG A 268 -4.37 1.74 4.20
CA ARG A 268 -3.40 0.96 5.00
C ARG A 268 -3.48 1.25 6.51
N GLN A 269 -4.66 1.49 7.06
CA GLN A 269 -4.86 1.74 8.48
C GLN A 269 -4.53 0.52 9.37
N ALA A 270 -4.70 -0.71 8.88
CA ALA A 270 -4.22 -1.91 9.56
C ALA A 270 -2.70 -1.87 9.70
N ALA A 271 -1.98 -1.60 8.61
CA ALA A 271 -0.52 -1.47 8.64
C ALA A 271 -0.06 -0.30 9.52
N ARG A 272 -0.74 0.86 9.49
CA ARG A 272 -0.48 1.99 10.41
C ARG A 272 -0.56 1.58 11.88
N ARG A 273 -1.64 0.88 12.26
CA ARG A 273 -1.86 0.42 13.64
C ARG A 273 -0.83 -0.62 14.08
N VAL A 274 -0.46 -1.54 13.19
CA VAL A 274 0.58 -2.53 13.48
C VAL A 274 1.96 -1.88 13.58
N ASN A 275 2.28 -0.90 12.72
CA ASN A 275 3.50 -0.09 12.84
C ASN A 275 3.61 0.55 14.24
N LEU A 276 2.56 1.24 14.69
CA LEU A 276 2.53 1.83 16.03
C LEU A 276 2.82 0.78 17.12
N ALA A 277 2.08 -0.33 17.14
CA ALA A 277 2.25 -1.37 18.14
C ALA A 277 3.65 -2.01 18.12
N MET A 278 4.24 -2.20 16.92
CA MET A 278 5.60 -2.71 16.76
C MET A 278 6.64 -1.72 17.27
N LEU A 279 6.50 -0.43 16.96
CA LEU A 279 7.40 0.62 17.44
C LEU A 279 7.34 0.72 18.96
N GLU A 280 6.15 0.78 19.55
CA GLU A 280 5.96 0.81 21.01
C GLU A 280 6.65 -0.38 21.70
N ARG A 281 6.38 -1.60 21.21
CA ARG A 281 6.99 -2.81 21.75
C ARG A 281 8.51 -2.83 21.55
N SER A 282 8.99 -2.28 20.44
CA SER A 282 10.42 -2.19 20.16
C SER A 282 11.11 -1.26 21.15
N LEU A 283 10.53 -0.09 21.44
CA LEU A 283 11.09 0.84 22.43
C LEU A 283 11.16 0.21 23.83
N GLU A 284 10.08 -0.44 24.28
CA GLU A 284 10.07 -1.20 25.54
C GLU A 284 11.16 -2.27 25.57
N SER A 285 11.31 -3.00 24.45
CA SER A 285 12.26 -4.10 24.35
C SER A 285 13.71 -3.62 24.31
N ILE A 286 13.99 -2.52 23.60
CA ILE A 286 15.32 -1.89 23.55
C ILE A 286 15.68 -1.34 24.93
N ALA A 287 14.78 -0.60 25.58
CA ALA A 287 15.02 -0.01 26.89
C ALA A 287 15.26 -1.09 27.97
N SER A 288 14.52 -2.19 27.93
CA SER A 288 14.72 -3.33 28.85
C SER A 288 15.85 -4.28 28.42
N LYS A 289 16.38 -4.11 27.21
CA LYS A 289 17.28 -5.06 26.52
C LYS A 289 16.71 -6.49 26.40
N SER A 290 15.39 -6.65 26.50
CA SER A 290 14.74 -7.96 26.46
C SER A 290 14.86 -8.65 25.10
N TYR A 291 15.08 -7.91 24.01
CA TYR A 291 15.34 -8.47 22.69
C TYR A 291 16.58 -9.39 22.69
N LEU A 292 17.56 -9.19 23.57
CA LEU A 292 18.76 -10.04 23.64
C LEU A 292 18.44 -11.50 24.01
N ALA A 293 17.31 -11.73 24.67
CA ALA A 293 16.82 -13.07 25.00
C ALA A 293 16.05 -13.74 23.83
N MET A 294 15.75 -13.00 22.76
CA MET A 294 15.11 -13.54 21.57
C MET A 294 16.14 -14.33 20.76
N ASP A 295 15.85 -15.59 20.45
CA ASP A 295 16.63 -16.31 19.43
C ASP A 295 16.22 -15.85 18.02
N LEU A 296 16.89 -16.37 16.99
CA LEU A 296 16.60 -15.98 15.61
C LEU A 296 15.45 -16.77 14.97
N GLY A 297 14.85 -17.74 15.67
CA GLY A 297 13.75 -18.57 15.17
C GLY A 297 12.59 -17.73 14.65
N PRO A 298 12.00 -16.84 15.47
CA PRO A 298 10.90 -15.98 15.03
C PRO A 298 11.21 -15.09 13.82
N TYR A 299 12.47 -14.69 13.61
CA TYR A 299 12.87 -13.96 12.40
C TYR A 299 12.91 -14.87 11.16
N HIS A 300 13.44 -16.08 11.31
CA HIS A 300 13.51 -17.06 10.22
C HIS A 300 12.15 -17.67 9.87
N ASP A 301 11.22 -17.70 10.83
CA ASP A 301 9.84 -18.17 10.65
C ASP A 301 8.96 -17.18 9.88
N ILE A 302 9.44 -15.96 9.62
CA ILE A 302 8.72 -15.01 8.77
C ILE A 302 8.79 -15.49 7.31
N PRO A 303 7.66 -15.79 6.65
CA PRO A 303 7.67 -16.28 5.27
C PRO A 303 8.22 -15.23 4.32
N MET A 304 9.02 -15.65 3.32
CA MET A 304 9.45 -14.74 2.25
C MET A 304 8.23 -14.31 1.45
N ASN A 305 8.09 -13.02 1.17
CA ASN A 305 6.97 -12.55 0.36
C ASN A 305 7.08 -12.99 -1.10
N GLU A 306 5.92 -13.16 -1.73
CA GLU A 306 5.84 -13.30 -3.18
C GLU A 306 5.31 -12.01 -3.79
N ARG A 307 6.04 -11.49 -4.78
CA ARG A 307 5.69 -10.27 -5.49
C ARG A 307 4.71 -10.56 -6.62
N GLU A 308 3.80 -9.62 -6.89
CA GLU A 308 2.77 -9.74 -7.94
C GLU A 308 1.89 -11.01 -7.78
N ALA A 309 1.69 -11.47 -6.55
CA ALA A 309 0.89 -12.65 -6.24
C ALA A 309 -0.63 -12.36 -6.33
N PHE A 310 -1.05 -11.12 -6.08
CA PHE A 310 -2.46 -10.72 -6.14
C PHE A 310 -2.82 -9.95 -7.41
N ARG A 311 -4.12 -9.96 -7.76
CA ARG A 311 -4.77 -9.11 -8.77
C ARG A 311 -6.03 -8.50 -8.17
N ASP A 312 -6.43 -7.31 -8.62
CA ASP A 312 -7.67 -6.70 -8.14
C ASP A 312 -8.89 -7.55 -8.44
N VAL A 313 -9.00 -7.95 -9.70
CA VAL A 313 -10.15 -8.68 -10.19
C VAL A 313 -9.64 -9.85 -11.01
N ILE A 314 -10.14 -11.04 -10.71
CA ILE A 314 -10.03 -12.20 -11.60
C ILE A 314 -11.45 -12.59 -12.04
N ILE A 315 -11.70 -12.48 -13.34
CA ILE A 315 -12.90 -13.00 -13.99
C ILE A 315 -12.53 -14.37 -14.55
N GLN A 316 -13.13 -15.44 -14.04
CA GLN A 316 -12.76 -16.82 -14.35
C GLN A 316 -13.63 -17.43 -15.46
N ASP A 317 -13.02 -18.21 -16.34
CA ASP A 317 -13.71 -19.05 -17.31
C ASP A 317 -14.69 -18.32 -18.25
N LEU A 318 -14.32 -17.10 -18.69
CA LEU A 318 -15.13 -16.30 -19.61
C LEU A 318 -15.10 -16.89 -21.02
N GLN A 319 -16.28 -17.09 -21.61
CA GLN A 319 -16.41 -17.55 -22.98
C GLN A 319 -16.06 -16.42 -23.97
N ILE A 320 -15.08 -16.67 -24.85
CA ILE A 320 -14.77 -15.83 -26.00
C ILE A 320 -15.25 -16.54 -27.28
N GLU A 321 -15.86 -15.78 -28.18
CA GLU A 321 -16.28 -16.23 -29.51
C GLU A 321 -15.85 -15.17 -30.54
N ASP A 322 -14.76 -15.45 -31.24
CA ASP A 322 -14.28 -14.67 -32.38
C ASP A 322 -14.30 -15.53 -33.66
N ALA A 323 -13.18 -15.65 -34.38
CA ALA A 323 -13.01 -16.70 -35.38
C ALA A 323 -13.03 -18.12 -34.76
N HIS A 324 -12.79 -18.25 -33.45
CA HIS A 324 -12.82 -19.49 -32.70
C HIS A 324 -13.58 -19.33 -31.39
N GLN A 325 -13.99 -20.46 -30.81
CA GLN A 325 -14.62 -20.51 -29.50
C GLN A 325 -13.63 -21.07 -28.47
N TYR A 326 -13.37 -20.31 -27.41
CA TYR A 326 -12.46 -20.71 -26.33
C TYR A 326 -12.83 -20.02 -25.00
N ARG A 327 -12.19 -20.43 -23.90
CA ARG A 327 -12.38 -19.88 -22.56
C ARG A 327 -11.05 -19.43 -21.99
N LEU A 328 -11.09 -18.39 -21.17
CA LEU A 328 -9.92 -17.87 -20.46
C LEU A 328 -10.34 -17.13 -19.19
N ASP A 329 -9.38 -16.93 -18.29
CA ASP A 329 -9.49 -16.00 -17.19
C ASP A 329 -8.97 -14.62 -17.62
N ILE A 330 -9.48 -13.55 -16.99
CA ILE A 330 -9.02 -12.17 -17.17
C ILE A 330 -8.62 -11.60 -15.81
N ALA A 331 -7.38 -11.13 -15.69
CA ALA A 331 -6.90 -10.37 -14.54
C ALA A 331 -6.97 -8.87 -14.86
N LEU A 332 -7.55 -8.10 -13.95
CA LEU A 332 -7.54 -6.64 -14.00
C LEU A 332 -6.67 -6.10 -12.88
N ASP A 333 -5.92 -5.04 -13.20
CA ASP A 333 -5.29 -4.17 -12.21
C ASP A 333 -6.03 -2.81 -12.29
N LEU A 334 -6.62 -2.37 -11.18
CA LEU A 334 -7.51 -1.20 -11.13
C LEU A 334 -6.80 0.16 -11.01
N ASP A 335 -5.47 0.14 -10.91
CA ASP A 335 -4.55 1.29 -10.84
C ASP A 335 -4.98 2.41 -9.86
N LEU A 336 -4.44 2.38 -8.64
CA LEU A 336 -4.68 3.38 -7.59
C LEU A 336 -3.33 3.83 -7.02
N PRO A 337 -3.02 5.13 -6.80
CA PRO A 337 -3.73 6.39 -7.11
C PRO A 337 -3.09 7.24 -8.23
N GLU A 338 -3.84 8.26 -8.69
CA GLU A 338 -3.57 9.31 -9.71
C GLU A 338 -3.79 8.98 -11.20
N ALA A 339 -3.64 7.73 -11.66
CA ALA A 339 -3.71 7.41 -13.10
C ALA A 339 -5.10 7.01 -13.66
N ARG A 340 -6.07 6.68 -12.80
CA ARG A 340 -7.51 6.45 -13.13
C ARG A 340 -7.84 5.46 -14.26
N LEU A 341 -6.91 4.70 -14.84
CA LEU A 341 -7.20 3.77 -15.94
C LEU A 341 -6.84 2.33 -15.57
N ALA A 342 -7.86 1.54 -15.24
CA ALA A 342 -7.73 0.11 -15.03
C ALA A 342 -7.40 -0.60 -16.33
N LYS A 343 -6.56 -1.63 -16.26
CA LYS A 343 -6.10 -2.39 -17.43
C LYS A 343 -6.32 -3.87 -17.24
N ILE A 344 -6.48 -4.56 -18.36
CA ILE A 344 -6.34 -6.02 -18.43
C ILE A 344 -4.86 -6.35 -18.26
N LYS A 345 -4.47 -6.77 -17.05
CA LYS A 345 -3.09 -7.10 -16.71
C LYS A 345 -2.66 -8.39 -17.40
N ASP A 346 -3.51 -9.41 -17.37
CA ASP A 346 -3.21 -10.70 -17.96
C ASP A 346 -4.49 -11.43 -18.41
N VAL A 347 -4.34 -12.39 -19.32
CA VAL A 347 -5.39 -13.29 -19.83
C VAL A 347 -4.82 -14.70 -20.00
N GLY A 348 -5.63 -15.73 -19.73
CA GLY A 348 -5.22 -17.13 -19.88
C GLY A 348 -5.52 -17.96 -18.64
N ASP A 349 -4.59 -18.82 -18.24
CA ASP A 349 -4.62 -19.53 -16.96
C ASP A 349 -4.07 -18.62 -15.86
N LEU A 350 -4.95 -18.20 -14.94
CA LEU A 350 -4.61 -17.31 -13.84
C LEU A 350 -4.66 -18.01 -12.48
N SER A 351 -4.67 -19.35 -12.46
CA SER A 351 -4.67 -20.16 -11.23
C SER A 351 -3.51 -19.89 -10.25
N PRO A 352 -2.33 -19.37 -10.66
CA PRO A 352 -1.28 -19.01 -9.70
C PRO A 352 -1.52 -17.70 -8.94
N PHE A 353 -2.51 -16.88 -9.33
CA PHE A 353 -2.75 -15.56 -8.72
C PHE A 353 -3.93 -15.57 -7.76
N TYR A 354 -3.85 -14.73 -6.72
CA TYR A 354 -4.92 -14.55 -5.76
C TYR A 354 -5.76 -13.30 -6.13
N PRO A 355 -7.10 -13.40 -6.19
CA PRO A 355 -7.95 -12.25 -6.40
C PRO A 355 -8.20 -11.47 -5.11
N PHE A 356 -8.24 -10.14 -5.17
CA PHE A 356 -8.98 -9.33 -4.19
C PHE A 356 -10.49 -9.47 -4.40
N PHE A 357 -10.91 -9.52 -5.67
CA PHE A 357 -12.27 -9.81 -6.08
C PHE A 357 -12.29 -10.88 -7.17
N GLU A 358 -13.15 -11.88 -7.02
CA GLU A 358 -13.29 -12.99 -7.95
C GLU A 358 -14.70 -13.02 -8.53
N PHE A 359 -14.80 -13.30 -9.83
CA PHE A 359 -16.09 -13.47 -10.51
C PHE A 359 -16.07 -14.71 -11.40
N ASP A 360 -16.94 -15.68 -11.09
CA ASP A 360 -17.15 -16.86 -11.93
C ASP A 360 -17.95 -16.48 -13.19
N ALA A 361 -17.29 -16.51 -14.34
CA ALA A 361 -17.83 -16.18 -15.64
C ALA A 361 -18.12 -17.41 -16.51
N SER A 362 -18.21 -18.62 -15.92
CA SER A 362 -18.42 -19.88 -16.66
C SER A 362 -19.64 -19.88 -17.58
N ASP A 363 -20.71 -19.17 -17.20
CA ASP A 363 -21.94 -19.02 -17.98
C ASP A 363 -22.07 -17.69 -18.71
N TRP A 364 -20.97 -16.94 -18.81
CA TRP A 364 -20.92 -15.62 -19.44
C TRP A 364 -20.10 -15.63 -20.73
N GLN A 365 -20.47 -14.74 -21.63
CA GLN A 365 -19.82 -14.52 -22.91
C GLN A 365 -19.32 -13.08 -23.03
N TYR A 366 -18.07 -12.91 -23.46
CA TYR A 366 -17.47 -11.61 -23.75
C TYR A 366 -18.20 -10.88 -24.87
N GLN A 367 -18.37 -9.56 -24.70
CA GLN A 367 -18.93 -8.67 -25.71
C GLN A 367 -18.14 -7.38 -25.79
N THR A 368 -17.82 -6.97 -27.01
CA THR A 368 -17.17 -5.70 -27.29
C THR A 368 -18.15 -4.54 -27.08
N GLY A 369 -17.67 -3.47 -26.45
CA GLY A 369 -18.42 -2.22 -26.35
C GLY A 369 -18.18 -1.28 -27.53
N LYS A 370 -19.13 -0.39 -27.81
CA LYS A 370 -19.02 0.65 -28.85
C LYS A 370 -18.94 2.06 -28.26
N ALA A 371 -18.43 3.00 -29.04
CA ALA A 371 -18.39 4.42 -28.70
C ALA A 371 -19.76 5.08 -28.87
N TRP A 372 -20.13 5.97 -27.95
CA TRP A 372 -21.18 6.96 -28.14
C TRP A 372 -20.56 8.27 -28.64
N GLN A 373 -20.98 8.75 -29.81
CA GLN A 373 -20.51 10.02 -30.35
C GLN A 373 -21.20 11.21 -29.66
N LEU A 374 -20.41 12.13 -29.12
CA LEU A 374 -20.89 13.37 -28.53
C LEU A 374 -21.08 14.43 -29.63
N ASP A 375 -22.26 14.43 -30.25
CA ASP A 375 -22.64 15.43 -31.27
C ASP A 375 -23.28 16.69 -30.67
N SER A 376 -23.73 16.62 -29.42
CA SER A 376 -24.36 17.73 -28.68
C SER A 376 -24.19 17.53 -27.17
N ALA A 377 -24.45 18.59 -26.39
CA ALA A 377 -24.42 18.52 -24.94
C ALA A 377 -25.30 17.37 -24.41
N LEU A 378 -24.71 16.51 -23.58
CA LEU A 378 -25.34 15.35 -22.96
C LEU A 378 -25.18 15.44 -21.45
N LYS A 379 -26.32 15.46 -20.75
CA LYS A 379 -26.36 15.29 -19.30
C LYS A 379 -26.38 13.80 -18.97
N LEU A 380 -25.38 13.32 -18.24
CA LEU A 380 -25.19 11.91 -17.94
C LEU A 380 -25.49 11.63 -16.46
N THR A 381 -26.76 11.37 -16.15
CA THR A 381 -27.20 10.83 -14.85
C THR A 381 -26.97 9.31 -14.79
N ASP A 382 -27.04 8.70 -13.60
CA ASP A 382 -26.92 7.24 -13.45
C ASP A 382 -27.94 6.48 -14.32
N GLU A 383 -29.20 6.89 -14.29
CA GLU A 383 -30.27 6.29 -15.10
C GLU A 383 -29.95 6.38 -16.60
N ARG A 384 -29.55 7.58 -17.05
CA ARG A 384 -29.20 7.80 -18.46
C ARG A 384 -27.97 6.98 -18.87
N TYR A 385 -26.98 6.88 -17.99
CA TYR A 385 -25.78 6.11 -18.31
C TYR A 385 -26.06 4.62 -18.38
N LEU A 386 -26.85 4.07 -17.46
CA LEU A 386 -27.29 2.67 -17.49
C LEU A 386 -28.10 2.36 -18.76
N GLU A 387 -28.94 3.27 -19.25
CA GLU A 387 -29.61 3.12 -20.55
C GLU A 387 -28.62 2.98 -21.72
N LEU A 388 -27.56 3.80 -21.73
CA LEU A 388 -26.53 3.75 -22.77
C LEU A 388 -25.71 2.46 -22.67
N LEU A 389 -25.33 2.05 -21.46
CA LEU A 389 -24.62 0.79 -21.20
C LEU A 389 -25.45 -0.42 -21.66
N ARG A 390 -26.76 -0.45 -21.40
CA ARG A 390 -27.66 -1.53 -21.87
C ARG A 390 -27.71 -1.65 -23.40
N GLN A 391 -27.50 -0.53 -24.10
CA GLN A 391 -27.41 -0.46 -25.57
C GLN A 391 -26.01 -0.81 -26.11
N GLY A 392 -25.05 -1.13 -25.24
CA GLY A 392 -23.68 -1.51 -25.58
C GLY A 392 -22.70 -0.35 -25.72
N TYR A 393 -23.07 0.87 -25.31
CA TYR A 393 -22.16 2.01 -25.33
C TYR A 393 -21.29 2.01 -24.08
N SER A 394 -19.99 1.77 -24.23
CA SER A 394 -19.05 1.61 -23.09
C SER A 394 -18.18 2.84 -22.82
N HIS A 395 -18.06 3.72 -23.81
CA HIS A 395 -17.22 4.91 -23.75
C HIS A 395 -17.77 5.98 -24.68
N PHE A 396 -17.31 7.21 -24.49
CA PHE A 396 -17.69 8.38 -25.27
C PHE A 396 -16.55 8.80 -26.21
N ALA A 397 -16.90 9.36 -27.36
CA ALA A 397 -15.96 9.95 -28.31
C ALA A 397 -16.42 11.36 -28.70
N GLY A 398 -15.50 12.31 -28.80
CA GLY A 398 -15.77 13.71 -29.14
C GLY A 398 -15.25 14.70 -28.09
N GLU A 399 -15.78 15.92 -28.10
CA GLU A 399 -15.38 17.00 -27.19
C GLU A 399 -15.87 16.71 -25.75
N PRO A 400 -14.97 16.52 -24.76
CA PRO A 400 -15.36 16.21 -23.38
C PRO A 400 -16.27 17.26 -22.74
N GLU A 401 -16.18 18.52 -23.16
CA GLU A 401 -16.98 19.64 -22.67
C GLU A 401 -18.48 19.48 -22.98
N LEU A 402 -18.83 18.61 -23.93
CA LEU A 402 -20.21 18.28 -24.23
C LEU A 402 -20.82 17.30 -23.22
N LEU A 403 -20.04 16.70 -22.32
CA LEU A 403 -20.52 15.73 -21.34
C LEU A 403 -20.62 16.36 -19.93
N ASP A 404 -21.84 16.65 -19.49
CA ASP A 404 -22.14 16.99 -18.10
C ASP A 404 -22.34 15.69 -17.29
N SER A 405 -21.24 15.15 -16.77
CA SER A 405 -21.24 13.89 -16.02
C SER A 405 -21.67 14.09 -14.57
N GLN A 406 -22.83 13.52 -14.21
CA GLN A 406 -23.40 13.54 -12.86
C GLN A 406 -23.56 12.13 -12.28
N THR A 407 -23.00 11.14 -12.97
CA THR A 407 -23.06 9.73 -12.57
C THR A 407 -21.97 9.40 -11.56
N GLY A 408 -22.27 8.45 -10.65
CA GLY A 408 -21.28 7.87 -9.74
C GLY A 408 -20.42 6.76 -10.38
N PHE A 409 -20.77 6.29 -11.57
CA PHE A 409 -20.01 5.27 -12.29
C PHE A 409 -18.78 5.86 -13.01
N PRO A 410 -17.72 5.06 -13.26
CA PRO A 410 -16.61 5.49 -14.08
C PRO A 410 -17.07 5.81 -15.52
N VAL A 411 -16.58 6.93 -16.05
CA VAL A 411 -16.90 7.41 -17.40
C VAL A 411 -15.59 7.56 -18.17
N LEU A 412 -15.54 6.95 -19.35
CA LEU A 412 -14.38 6.97 -20.24
C LEU A 412 -14.69 7.80 -21.48
N ILE A 413 -13.82 8.74 -21.82
CA ILE A 413 -13.97 9.67 -22.94
C ILE A 413 -12.68 9.65 -23.75
N ASN A 414 -12.80 9.48 -25.07
CA ASN A 414 -11.67 9.41 -26.01
C ASN A 414 -10.63 8.35 -25.61
N GLU A 415 -11.09 7.21 -25.10
CA GLU A 415 -10.24 6.11 -24.66
C GLU A 415 -9.34 5.64 -25.81
N GLN A 416 -8.03 5.62 -25.57
CA GLN A 416 -7.07 5.12 -26.54
C GLN A 416 -7.04 3.59 -26.48
N ASN A 417 -7.03 2.93 -27.64
CA ASN A 417 -7.16 1.47 -27.76
C ASN A 417 -8.56 0.98 -27.34
N ALA A 418 -9.56 1.31 -28.16
CA ALA A 418 -10.93 0.86 -27.98
C ALA A 418 -11.03 -0.66 -27.80
N PRO A 419 -12.06 -1.15 -27.08
CA PRO A 419 -12.30 -2.58 -26.90
C PRO A 419 -12.32 -3.32 -28.24
N THR A 420 -11.65 -4.47 -28.29
CA THR A 420 -11.58 -5.30 -29.52
C THR A 420 -12.51 -6.51 -29.43
N GLU A 421 -12.54 -7.36 -30.45
CA GLU A 421 -13.35 -8.59 -30.48
C GLU A 421 -12.99 -9.59 -29.35
N ARG A 422 -11.82 -9.41 -28.73
CA ARG A 422 -11.33 -10.23 -27.61
C ARG A 422 -10.56 -9.38 -26.60
N PRO A 423 -10.46 -9.81 -25.33
CA PRO A 423 -9.62 -9.15 -24.34
C PRO A 423 -8.13 -9.25 -24.72
N GLN A 424 -7.36 -8.18 -24.50
CA GLN A 424 -5.91 -8.20 -24.71
C GLN A 424 -5.17 -7.55 -23.54
N ARG A 425 -3.96 -8.05 -23.27
CA ARG A 425 -3.08 -7.51 -22.23
C ARG A 425 -2.76 -6.05 -22.47
N ASN A 426 -2.67 -5.28 -21.40
CA ASN A 426 -2.39 -3.84 -21.36
C ASN A 426 -3.43 -2.95 -22.06
N GLN A 427 -4.57 -3.51 -22.48
CA GLN A 427 -5.71 -2.70 -22.94
C GLN A 427 -6.56 -2.22 -21.75
N PRO A 428 -7.34 -1.13 -21.93
CA PRO A 428 -8.31 -0.68 -20.95
C PRO A 428 -9.26 -1.79 -20.51
N ALA A 429 -9.57 -1.86 -19.22
CA ALA A 429 -10.52 -2.81 -18.64
C ALA A 429 -11.97 -2.37 -18.95
N VAL A 430 -12.35 -2.46 -20.23
CA VAL A 430 -13.62 -1.95 -20.77
C VAL A 430 -14.24 -2.97 -21.72
N PHE A 431 -15.33 -3.61 -21.32
CA PHE A 431 -16.06 -4.58 -22.13
C PHE A 431 -17.41 -4.93 -21.49
N PHE A 432 -18.19 -5.77 -22.15
CA PHE A 432 -19.43 -6.32 -21.60
C PHE A 432 -19.32 -7.84 -21.45
N MET A 433 -20.14 -8.38 -20.56
CA MET A 433 -20.37 -9.82 -20.43
C MET A 433 -21.87 -10.07 -20.50
N GLN A 434 -22.28 -11.07 -21.28
CA GLN A 434 -23.67 -11.52 -21.35
C GLN A 434 -23.79 -12.94 -20.81
N HIS A 435 -24.67 -13.14 -19.85
CA HIS A 435 -24.98 -14.46 -19.30
C HIS A 435 -25.98 -15.21 -20.19
N LYS A 436 -25.96 -16.55 -20.14
CA LYS A 436 -26.87 -17.44 -20.90
C LYS A 436 -28.37 -17.19 -20.67
N ASP A 437 -28.75 -16.62 -19.52
CA ASP A 437 -30.14 -16.26 -19.19
C ASP A 437 -30.55 -14.84 -19.65
N GLY A 438 -29.64 -14.10 -20.29
CA GLY A 438 -29.89 -12.77 -20.81
C GLY A 438 -29.39 -11.61 -19.93
N ARG A 439 -28.95 -11.87 -18.68
CA ARG A 439 -28.34 -10.84 -17.83
C ARG A 439 -27.08 -10.25 -18.47
N LYS A 440 -26.78 -8.99 -18.17
CA LYS A 440 -25.62 -8.27 -18.70
C LYS A 440 -24.85 -7.57 -17.59
N ILE A 441 -23.53 -7.65 -17.67
CA ILE A 441 -22.60 -6.88 -16.85
C ILE A 441 -21.76 -6.00 -17.80
N ALA A 442 -21.56 -4.75 -17.44
CA ALA A 442 -20.52 -3.92 -18.04
C ALA A 442 -19.29 -3.91 -17.12
N VAL A 443 -18.12 -4.15 -17.70
CA VAL A 443 -16.84 -3.86 -17.05
C VAL A 443 -16.40 -2.49 -17.57
N ILE A 444 -16.45 -1.46 -16.72
CA ILE A 444 -16.07 -0.10 -17.09
C ILE A 444 -14.98 0.37 -16.14
N ASN A 445 -13.80 0.64 -16.69
CA ASN A 445 -12.61 0.97 -15.92
C ASN A 445 -12.35 -0.05 -14.79
N GLY A 446 -12.54 -1.34 -15.12
CA GLY A 446 -12.35 -2.46 -14.20
C GLY A 446 -13.42 -2.63 -13.11
N LEU A 447 -14.43 -1.76 -13.07
CA LEU A 447 -15.61 -1.97 -12.23
C LEU A 447 -16.69 -2.76 -12.97
N LEU A 448 -17.22 -3.79 -12.33
CA LEU A 448 -18.30 -4.65 -12.81
C LEU A 448 -19.64 -4.07 -12.38
N ILE A 449 -20.44 -3.61 -13.34
CA ILE A 449 -21.77 -3.02 -13.16
C ILE A 449 -22.81 -4.00 -13.69
N GLU A 450 -23.67 -4.53 -12.83
CA GLU A 450 -24.83 -5.33 -13.27
C GLU A 450 -25.91 -4.41 -13.85
N LEU A 451 -26.22 -4.57 -15.14
CA LEU A 451 -26.97 -3.56 -15.89
C LEU A 451 -28.47 -3.55 -15.60
N GLU A 452 -29.03 -4.58 -14.99
CA GLU A 452 -30.45 -4.60 -14.63
C GLU A 452 -30.70 -3.73 -13.41
N SER A 453 -29.99 -4.01 -12.31
CA SER A 453 -30.12 -3.28 -11.04
C SER A 453 -29.28 -2.01 -10.94
N GLY A 454 -28.22 -1.88 -11.74
CA GLY A 454 -27.21 -0.82 -11.58
C GLY A 454 -26.25 -1.07 -10.42
N THR A 455 -26.18 -2.29 -9.89
CA THR A 455 -25.32 -2.63 -8.75
C THR A 455 -23.86 -2.77 -9.17
N LEU A 456 -22.95 -2.15 -8.43
CA LEU A 456 -21.52 -2.43 -8.50
C LEU A 456 -21.20 -3.73 -7.78
N LEU A 457 -20.56 -4.67 -8.48
CA LEU A 457 -20.21 -5.97 -7.92
C LEU A 457 -18.85 -5.94 -7.20
N ASN A 458 -17.95 -5.07 -7.64
CA ASN A 458 -16.65 -4.82 -7.02
C ASN A 458 -16.43 -3.33 -6.76
N SER A 459 -15.33 -3.01 -6.10
CA SER A 459 -14.90 -1.63 -5.87
C SER A 459 -13.39 -1.49 -6.05
N TYR A 460 -12.92 -0.25 -6.15
CA TYR A 460 -11.50 0.06 -6.05
C TYR A 460 -10.89 -0.27 -4.67
N ASN A 461 -11.72 -0.64 -3.70
CA ASN A 461 -11.32 -0.88 -2.31
C ASN A 461 -11.33 -2.38 -1.95
N THR A 462 -11.16 -3.26 -2.94
CA THR A 462 -11.27 -4.72 -2.77
C THR A 462 -10.10 -5.33 -2.03
#